data_AF-A0A930AR65-F1
#
_entry.id   AF-A0A930AR65-F1
#
_cell.length_a   1.000
_cell.length_b   1.000
_cell.length_c   1.000
_cell.angle_alpha   90.00
_cell.angle_beta   90.00
_cell.angle_gamma   90.00
#
_symmetry.space_group_name_H-M   'P 1'
#
loop_
_entity.id
_entity.type
_entity.pdbx_description
1 polymer ?
#
loop_
_entity_poly.entity_id
_entity_poly.type
_entity_poly.pdbx_seq_one_letter_code
_entity_poly.pdbx_strand_id
1 'polypeptide(L)'
;IVNVDDPSGMKIVQDTQAKVFTYGIDHEADYRVTDYHLLKDSTRFTLRVNDQDYRLESNLIARFNIYNLVAAIAAVHQKGVSMDDIAGYIQHLNQVEGRMERIQDGQPFNLIVDFAHTADGIEKVCQYASSITPKDCRIIAITGSAGKRDTAKRPIFGEILDRYCDMIILTEDDSRG
;
A
#
# COMPACT_ATOMS: atom_id res chain seq x y z
N ILE A 1 17.00 -2.33 -4.85
CA ILE A 1 16.10 -1.29 -4.29
C ILE A 1 15.44 -1.90 -3.08
N VAL A 2 15.54 -1.27 -1.91
CA VAL A 2 15.16 -1.89 -0.64
C VAL A 2 14.45 -0.89 0.27
N ASN A 3 13.41 -1.34 0.97
CA ASN A 3 12.72 -0.54 1.98
C ASN A 3 13.55 -0.52 3.27
N VAL A 4 13.96 0.65 3.75
CA VAL A 4 14.72 0.76 5.02
C VAL A 4 13.82 0.80 6.25
N ASP A 5 12.51 1.05 6.07
CA ASP A 5 11.54 1.02 7.16
C ASP A 5 11.07 -0.42 7.48
N ASP A 6 11.39 -1.38 6.62
CA ASP A 6 11.19 -2.80 6.90
C ASP A 6 12.41 -3.36 7.67
N PRO A 7 12.25 -3.92 8.88
CA PRO A 7 13.36 -4.48 9.66
C PRO A 7 14.12 -5.63 8.96
N SER A 8 13.52 -6.22 7.94
CA SER A 8 14.11 -7.27 7.11
C SER A 8 14.78 -6.72 5.85
N GLY A 9 14.51 -5.47 5.47
CA GLY A 9 14.96 -4.87 4.23
C GLY A 9 16.48 -4.99 4.04
N MET A 10 17.26 -4.40 4.94
CA MET A 10 18.73 -4.44 4.85
C MET A 10 19.32 -5.85 4.96
N LYS A 11 18.63 -6.79 5.63
CA LYS A 11 19.07 -8.18 5.72
C LYS A 11 19.00 -8.88 4.36
N ILE A 12 18.00 -8.57 3.53
CA ILE A 12 17.82 -9.17 2.21
C ILE A 12 18.99 -8.83 1.26
N VAL A 13 19.58 -7.66 1.42
CA VAL A 13 20.65 -7.16 0.54
C VAL A 13 22.05 -7.33 1.12
N GLN A 14 22.19 -7.96 2.29
CA GLN A 14 23.49 -8.06 2.98
C GLN A 14 24.55 -8.79 2.13
N ASP A 15 24.14 -9.80 1.35
CA ASP A 15 25.04 -10.66 0.56
C ASP A 15 25.01 -10.32 -0.94
N THR A 16 24.40 -9.20 -1.33
CA THR A 16 24.31 -8.80 -2.74
C THR A 16 25.58 -8.09 -3.20
N GLN A 17 26.04 -8.42 -4.40
CA GLN A 17 27.11 -7.67 -5.09
C GLN A 17 26.56 -6.53 -5.95
N ALA A 18 25.24 -6.44 -6.10
CA ALA A 18 24.61 -5.37 -6.87
C ALA A 18 24.67 -4.04 -6.12
N LYS A 19 24.63 -2.93 -6.87
CA LYS A 19 24.44 -1.61 -6.27
C LYS A 19 23.07 -1.55 -5.58
N VAL A 20 23.08 -1.24 -4.28
CA VAL A 20 21.87 -1.09 -3.48
C VAL A 20 21.43 0.37 -3.47
N PHE A 21 20.13 0.58 -3.62
CA PHE A 21 19.46 1.85 -3.41
C PHE A 21 18.33 1.65 -2.41
N THR A 22 18.12 2.62 -1.54
CA THR A 22 17.20 2.56 -0.42
C THR A 22 16.02 3.50 -0.62
N TYR A 23 14.85 3.12 -0.12
CA TYR A 23 13.70 4.00 -0.04
C TYR A 23 13.01 3.89 1.33
N GLY A 24 12.38 4.97 1.77
CA GLY A 24 11.74 5.02 3.08
C GLY A 24 10.92 6.29 3.31
N ILE A 25 10.10 6.26 4.35
CA ILE A 25 9.34 7.39 4.88
C ILE A 25 9.92 7.78 6.25
N ASP A 26 10.16 6.80 7.12
CA ASP A 26 10.50 7.05 8.52
C ASP A 26 12.01 7.19 8.73
N HIS A 27 12.82 6.45 7.98
CA HIS A 27 14.28 6.47 8.07
C HIS A 27 14.94 7.18 6.87
N GLU A 28 16.20 7.57 7.04
CA GLU A 28 17.02 8.10 5.95
C GLU A 28 17.19 7.09 4.82
N ALA A 29 17.02 7.55 3.58
CA ALA A 29 17.09 6.72 2.38
C ALA A 29 17.50 7.56 1.15
N ASP A 30 18.02 6.89 0.11
CA ASP A 30 18.36 7.51 -1.18
C ASP A 30 17.11 8.13 -1.86
N TYR A 31 15.95 7.50 -1.64
CA TYR A 31 14.63 7.96 -2.06
C TYR A 31 13.76 8.14 -0.82
N ARG A 32 13.72 9.35 -0.28
CA ARG A 32 13.05 9.62 1.00
C ARG A 32 11.77 10.42 0.80
N VAL A 33 10.69 9.93 1.37
CA VAL A 33 9.42 10.66 1.42
C VAL A 33 9.43 11.61 2.60
N THR A 34 9.05 12.86 2.36
CA THR A 34 8.75 13.86 3.39
C THR A 34 7.40 14.51 3.11
N ASP A 35 6.82 15.16 4.14
CA ASP A 35 5.65 16.04 4.01
C ASP A 35 4.47 15.41 3.25
N TYR A 36 4.13 14.17 3.60
CA TYR A 36 3.02 13.47 2.94
C TYR A 36 1.67 13.81 3.57
N HIS A 37 0.66 13.92 2.71
CA HIS A 37 -0.72 14.18 3.07
C HIS A 37 -1.63 13.19 2.34
N LEU A 38 -2.30 12.35 3.11
CA LEU A 38 -3.36 11.47 2.61
C LEU A 38 -4.64 12.29 2.49
N LEU A 39 -5.08 12.56 1.26
CA LEU A 39 -6.34 13.20 0.97
C LEU A 39 -7.40 12.14 0.65
N LYS A 40 -8.64 12.58 0.45
CA LYS A 40 -9.78 11.69 0.17
C LYS A 40 -9.57 10.83 -1.09
N ASP A 41 -9.05 11.46 -2.14
CA ASP A 41 -8.96 10.87 -3.49
C ASP A 41 -7.54 10.96 -4.08
N SER A 42 -6.58 11.47 -3.32
CA SER A 42 -5.18 11.55 -3.73
C SER A 42 -4.23 11.52 -2.53
N THR A 43 -2.96 11.28 -2.80
CA THR A 43 -1.86 11.40 -1.84
C THR A 43 -0.87 12.40 -2.42
N ARG A 44 -0.55 13.43 -1.65
CA ARG A 44 0.51 14.39 -1.97
C ARG A 44 1.71 14.12 -1.09
N PHE A 45 2.91 14.19 -1.65
CA PHE A 45 4.14 14.00 -0.88
C PHE A 45 5.33 14.64 -1.59
N THR A 46 6.38 14.93 -0.83
CA THR A 46 7.67 15.32 -1.38
C THR A 46 8.58 14.09 -1.40
N LEU A 47 9.21 13.81 -2.54
CA LEU A 47 10.23 12.78 -2.67
C LEU A 47 11.59 13.44 -2.84
N ARG A 48 12.47 13.25 -1.86
CA ARG A 48 13.86 13.67 -1.92
C ARG A 48 14.72 12.61 -2.59
N VAL A 49 15.45 12.99 -3.63
CA VAL A 49 16.39 12.13 -4.37
C VAL A 49 17.65 12.95 -4.67
N ASN A 50 18.83 12.48 -4.23
CA ASN A 50 20.11 13.17 -4.43
C ASN A 50 20.07 14.67 -4.02
N ASP A 51 19.54 14.96 -2.82
CA ASP A 51 19.36 16.32 -2.29
C ASP A 51 18.43 17.26 -3.10
N GLN A 52 17.67 16.70 -4.04
CA GLN A 52 16.63 17.42 -4.78
C GLN A 52 15.24 16.94 -4.37
N ASP A 53 14.33 17.90 -4.20
CA ASP A 53 12.96 17.65 -3.76
C ASP A 53 11.99 17.70 -4.93
N TYR A 54 11.23 16.62 -5.11
CA TYR A 54 10.21 16.47 -6.13
C TYR A 54 8.83 16.39 -5.47
N ARG A 55 7.96 17.35 -5.74
CA ARG A 55 6.58 17.33 -5.23
C ARG A 55 5.72 16.47 -6.14
N LEU A 56 5.14 15.42 -5.58
CA LEU A 56 4.36 14.42 -6.31
C LEU A 56 2.93 14.37 -5.79
N GLU A 57 1.98 14.18 -6.70
CA GLU A 57 0.58 13.87 -6.39
C GLU A 57 0.21 12.59 -7.13
N SER A 58 -0.29 11.61 -6.39
CA SER A 58 -0.77 10.33 -6.92
C SER A 58 -2.22 10.12 -6.51
N ASN A 59 -3.01 9.46 -7.36
CA ASN A 59 -4.34 8.98 -7.00
C ASN A 59 -4.32 7.71 -6.12
N LEU A 60 -3.12 7.16 -5.85
CA LEU A 60 -2.97 6.02 -4.96
C LEU A 60 -3.16 6.47 -3.50
N ILE A 61 -4.14 5.88 -2.86
CA ILE A 61 -4.53 6.15 -1.47
C ILE A 61 -3.80 5.20 -0.50
N ALA A 62 -3.74 5.57 0.77
CA ALA A 62 -3.05 4.86 1.85
C ALA A 62 -1.52 4.95 1.86
N ARG A 63 -0.96 5.00 3.07
CA ARG A 63 0.50 5.14 3.31
C ARG A 63 1.31 4.02 2.67
N PHE A 64 0.82 2.79 2.67
CA PHE A 64 1.57 1.66 2.09
C PHE A 64 1.71 1.77 0.56
N ASN A 65 0.78 2.44 -0.12
CA ASN A 65 0.92 2.67 -1.55
C ASN A 65 1.99 3.72 -1.87
N ILE A 66 2.33 4.61 -0.93
CA ILE A 66 3.49 5.51 -1.07
C ILE A 66 4.77 4.67 -1.18
N TYR A 67 4.96 3.67 -0.30
CA TYR A 67 6.12 2.77 -0.39
C TYR A 67 6.19 2.05 -1.73
N ASN A 68 5.06 1.49 -2.19
CA ASN A 68 4.98 0.80 -3.48
C ASN A 68 5.33 1.73 -4.65
N LEU A 69 4.80 2.95 -4.63
CA LEU A 69 5.04 3.94 -5.67
C LEU A 69 6.50 4.39 -5.68
N VAL A 70 7.09 4.67 -4.52
CA VAL A 70 8.50 5.08 -4.43
C VAL A 70 9.44 3.95 -4.84
N ALA A 71 9.13 2.70 -4.50
CA ALA A 71 9.89 1.54 -4.99
C ALA A 71 9.87 1.47 -6.52
N ALA A 72 8.71 1.71 -7.15
CA ALA A 72 8.57 1.74 -8.60
C ALA A 72 9.31 2.93 -9.23
N ILE A 73 9.19 4.14 -8.65
CA ILE A 73 9.91 5.34 -9.06
C ILE A 73 11.42 5.09 -9.03
N ALA A 74 11.93 4.55 -7.93
CA ALA A 74 13.35 4.22 -7.79
C ALA A 74 13.79 3.20 -8.85
N ALA A 75 12.96 2.20 -9.18
CA ALA A 75 13.27 1.20 -10.20
C ALA A 75 13.39 1.82 -11.59
N VAL A 76 12.45 2.69 -11.95
CA VAL A 76 12.42 3.37 -13.26
C VAL A 76 13.55 4.40 -13.37
N HIS A 77 13.78 5.19 -12.32
CA HIS A 77 14.87 6.17 -12.27
C HIS A 77 16.24 5.49 -12.42
N GLN A 78 16.46 4.35 -11.75
CA GLN A 78 17.70 3.58 -11.89
C GLN A 78 17.87 2.87 -13.24
N LYS A 79 16.86 2.93 -14.11
CA LYS A 79 16.97 2.54 -15.53
C LYS A 79 17.27 3.70 -16.46
N GLY A 80 17.47 4.91 -15.94
CA GLY A 80 17.91 6.08 -16.69
C GLY A 80 16.81 7.05 -17.13
N VAL A 81 15.57 6.87 -16.66
CA VAL A 81 14.49 7.84 -16.88
C VAL A 81 14.65 8.98 -15.87
N SER A 82 14.55 10.24 -16.32
CA SER A 82 14.75 11.39 -15.43
C SER A 82 13.63 11.50 -14.37
N MET A 83 13.96 12.06 -13.21
CA MET A 83 12.95 12.31 -12.17
C MET A 83 11.89 13.33 -12.61
N ASP A 84 12.25 14.29 -13.47
CA ASP A 84 11.32 15.26 -14.04
C ASP A 84 10.29 14.56 -14.96
N ASP A 85 10.74 13.65 -15.82
CA ASP A 85 9.85 12.86 -16.66
C ASP A 85 8.92 12.01 -15.80
N ILE A 86 9.47 11.29 -14.80
CA ILE A 86 8.68 10.46 -13.90
C ILE A 86 7.62 11.29 -13.18
N ALA A 87 8.02 12.43 -12.59
CA ALA A 87 7.12 13.33 -11.87
C ALA A 87 5.95 13.81 -12.74
N GLY A 88 6.22 14.09 -14.02
CA GLY A 88 5.20 14.47 -15.00
C GLY A 88 4.11 13.41 -15.22
N TYR A 89 4.42 12.12 -15.04
CA TYR A 89 3.49 11.02 -15.26
C TYR A 89 2.76 10.52 -13.99
N ILE A 90 3.28 10.77 -12.78
CA ILE A 90 2.71 10.19 -11.54
C ILE A 90 1.23 10.53 -11.34
N GLN A 91 0.83 11.77 -11.65
CA GLN A 91 -0.56 12.23 -11.52
C GLN A 91 -1.53 11.55 -12.51
N HIS A 92 -1.01 10.91 -13.55
CA HIS A 92 -1.79 10.24 -14.61
C HIS A 92 -1.86 8.73 -14.44
N LEU A 93 -1.26 8.18 -13.38
CA LEU A 93 -1.38 6.77 -13.07
C LEU A 93 -2.84 6.43 -12.79
N ASN A 94 -3.31 5.32 -13.34
CA ASN A 94 -4.62 4.78 -12.99
C ASN A 94 -4.51 4.00 -11.66
N GLN A 95 -5.64 3.80 -10.98
CA GLN A 95 -5.68 2.84 -9.87
C GLN A 95 -5.29 1.45 -10.37
N VAL A 96 -4.65 0.68 -9.51
CA VAL A 96 -4.31 -0.71 -9.80
C VAL A 96 -5.50 -1.57 -9.40
N GLU A 97 -6.01 -2.34 -10.35
CA GLU A 97 -7.14 -3.25 -10.15
C GLU A 97 -6.88 -4.18 -8.94
N GLY A 98 -7.84 -4.22 -8.02
CA GLY A 98 -7.76 -5.00 -6.79
C GLY A 98 -6.64 -4.59 -5.81
N ARG A 99 -6.16 -3.34 -5.83
CA ARG A 99 -5.22 -2.78 -4.84
C ARG A 99 -5.72 -1.45 -4.31
N MET A 100 -6.41 -1.50 -3.16
CA MET A 100 -7.17 -0.37 -2.61
C MET A 100 -8.04 0.31 -3.65
N GLU A 101 -8.60 -0.48 -4.55
CA GLU A 101 -9.40 0.01 -5.65
C GLU A 101 -10.73 0.49 -5.09
N ARG A 102 -11.04 1.77 -5.32
CA ARG A 102 -12.30 2.34 -4.85
C ARG A 102 -13.33 2.29 -5.95
N ILE A 103 -14.39 1.53 -5.71
CA ILE A 103 -15.49 1.38 -6.66
C ILE A 103 -16.50 2.51 -6.43
N GLN A 104 -16.78 3.29 -7.48
CA GLN A 104 -17.76 4.37 -7.48
C GLN A 104 -18.78 4.14 -8.60
N ASP A 105 -19.90 3.52 -8.26
CA ASP A 105 -20.99 3.17 -9.17
C ASP A 105 -22.34 3.75 -8.69
N GLY A 106 -22.29 4.97 -8.14
CA GLY A 106 -23.47 5.71 -7.66
C GLY A 106 -24.01 5.26 -6.29
N GLN A 107 -23.37 4.31 -5.62
CA GLN A 107 -23.79 3.85 -4.31
C GLN A 107 -23.52 4.89 -3.19
N PRO A 108 -24.32 4.92 -2.10
CA PRO A 108 -24.18 5.90 -1.01
C PRO A 108 -23.11 5.51 0.04
N PHE A 109 -22.23 4.56 -0.26
CA PHE A 109 -21.20 4.06 0.65
C PHE A 109 -19.84 3.91 -0.05
N ASN A 110 -18.77 3.85 0.74
CA ASN A 110 -17.44 3.53 0.23
C ASN A 110 -17.33 2.03 -0.02
N LEU A 111 -16.94 1.64 -1.23
CA LEU A 111 -16.62 0.26 -1.58
C LEU A 111 -15.14 0.21 -1.99
N ILE A 112 -14.37 -0.66 -1.33
CA ILE A 112 -12.94 -0.86 -1.58
C ILE A 112 -12.70 -2.33 -1.86
N VAL A 113 -12.01 -2.63 -2.95
CA VAL A 113 -11.56 -3.97 -3.34
C VAL A 113 -10.04 -4.05 -3.16
N ASP A 114 -9.56 -5.06 -2.41
CA ASP A 114 -8.14 -5.30 -2.20
C ASP A 114 -7.82 -6.81 -2.19
N PHE A 115 -6.63 -7.15 -2.67
CA PHE A 115 -6.13 -8.52 -2.78
C PHE A 115 -5.27 -8.98 -1.58
N ALA A 116 -5.28 -8.24 -0.48
CA ALA A 116 -4.56 -8.59 0.74
C ALA A 116 -4.87 -10.03 1.17
N HIS A 117 -3.84 -10.87 1.15
CA HIS A 117 -3.91 -12.29 1.52
C HIS A 117 -2.82 -12.69 2.52
N THR A 118 -2.19 -11.69 3.14
CA THR A 118 -1.22 -11.79 4.24
C THR A 118 -1.77 -11.02 5.46
N ALA A 119 -1.32 -11.36 6.67
CA ALA A 119 -1.81 -10.72 7.89
C ALA A 119 -1.50 -9.22 7.90
N ASP A 120 -0.26 -8.86 7.58
CA ASP A 120 0.18 -7.46 7.45
C ASP A 120 -0.62 -6.69 6.39
N GLY A 121 -0.91 -7.31 5.24
CA GLY A 121 -1.72 -6.68 4.19
C GLY A 121 -3.14 -6.39 4.68
N ILE A 122 -3.79 -7.37 5.31
CA ILE A 122 -5.16 -7.21 5.82
C ILE A 122 -5.20 -6.14 6.92
N GLU A 123 -4.23 -6.12 7.83
CA GLU A 123 -4.16 -5.10 8.88
C GLU A 123 -4.02 -3.69 8.30
N LYS A 124 -3.18 -3.51 7.28
CA LYS A 124 -3.02 -2.22 6.58
C LYS A 124 -4.31 -1.76 5.88
N VAL A 125 -5.03 -2.67 5.23
CA VAL A 125 -6.33 -2.37 4.61
C VAL A 125 -7.34 -1.94 5.68
N CYS A 126 -7.42 -2.67 6.80
CA CYS A 126 -8.32 -2.38 7.90
C CYS A 126 -8.00 -1.04 8.59
N GLN A 127 -6.73 -0.76 8.82
CA GLN A 127 -6.28 0.53 9.36
C GLN A 127 -6.66 1.69 8.43
N TYR A 128 -6.47 1.52 7.12
CA TYR A 128 -6.91 2.53 6.15
C TYR A 128 -8.42 2.74 6.22
N ALA A 129 -9.21 1.66 6.12
CA ALA A 129 -10.67 1.72 6.21
C ALA A 129 -11.13 2.44 7.50
N SER A 130 -10.49 2.13 8.63
CA SER A 130 -10.76 2.78 9.92
C SER A 130 -10.42 4.27 9.94
N SER A 131 -9.32 4.67 9.29
CA SER A 131 -8.89 6.08 9.25
C SER A 131 -9.78 6.98 8.40
N ILE A 132 -10.43 6.42 7.37
CA ILE A 132 -11.32 7.18 6.48
C ILE A 132 -12.81 7.11 6.86
N THR A 133 -13.18 6.20 7.76
CA THR A 133 -14.58 5.97 8.13
C THR A 133 -14.97 6.86 9.32
N PRO A 134 -16.02 7.69 9.19
CA PRO A 134 -16.58 8.45 10.32
C PRO A 134 -16.99 7.54 11.48
N LYS A 135 -16.88 8.04 12.71
CA LYS A 135 -17.11 7.24 13.94
C LYS A 135 -18.55 6.76 14.12
N ASP A 136 -19.51 7.38 13.43
CA ASP A 136 -20.93 7.02 13.40
C ASP A 136 -21.29 6.07 12.24
N CYS A 137 -20.33 5.74 11.38
CA CYS A 137 -20.48 4.79 10.28
C CYS A 137 -19.93 3.41 10.67
N ARG A 138 -20.27 2.38 9.88
CA ARG A 138 -19.79 1.01 10.08
C ARG A 138 -18.77 0.60 9.03
N ILE A 139 -17.88 -0.30 9.42
CA ILE A 139 -16.91 -0.98 8.56
C ILE A 139 -17.36 -2.44 8.42
N ILE A 140 -17.63 -2.85 7.19
CA ILE A 140 -18.04 -4.22 6.85
C ILE A 140 -16.95 -4.86 6.02
N ALA A 141 -16.42 -5.99 6.48
CA ALA A 141 -15.46 -6.78 5.73
C ALA A 141 -16.13 -8.00 5.10
N ILE A 142 -15.86 -8.23 3.81
CA ILE A 142 -16.24 -9.46 3.10
C ILE A 142 -14.93 -10.15 2.70
N THR A 143 -14.70 -11.35 3.20
CA THR A 143 -13.43 -12.04 2.95
C THR A 143 -13.56 -13.55 3.04
N GLY A 144 -12.56 -14.24 2.49
CA GLY A 144 -12.39 -15.68 2.62
C GLY A 144 -10.93 -16.02 2.91
N SER A 145 -10.61 -17.31 2.84
CA SER A 145 -9.23 -17.76 2.87
C SER A 145 -9.06 -18.96 1.96
N ALA A 146 -8.10 -18.87 1.03
CA ALA A 146 -7.70 -19.96 0.15
C ALA A 146 -7.75 -21.35 0.82
N GLY A 147 -8.43 -22.29 0.16
CA GLY A 147 -8.51 -23.68 0.56
C GLY A 147 -7.17 -24.40 0.46
N LYS A 148 -7.05 -25.55 1.16
CA LYS A 148 -5.92 -26.51 1.05
C LYS A 148 -4.50 -26.00 1.32
N ARG A 149 -4.31 -24.75 1.76
CA ARG A 149 -3.01 -24.18 2.14
C ARG A 149 -3.14 -23.14 3.26
N ASP A 150 -2.01 -22.80 3.85
CA ASP A 150 -1.82 -21.64 4.74
C ASP A 150 -2.87 -21.47 5.85
N THR A 151 -3.36 -22.57 6.43
CA THR A 151 -4.45 -22.53 7.41
C THR A 151 -4.08 -21.77 8.69
N ALA A 152 -2.78 -21.70 9.02
CA ALA A 152 -2.26 -21.04 10.20
C ALA A 152 -2.58 -19.53 10.25
N LYS A 153 -2.77 -18.87 9.11
CA LYS A 153 -3.09 -17.43 9.06
C LYS A 153 -4.56 -17.10 9.30
N ARG A 154 -5.45 -18.08 9.19
CA ARG A 154 -6.91 -17.90 9.29
C ARG A 154 -7.36 -17.32 10.64
N PRO A 155 -6.93 -17.85 11.81
CA PRO A 155 -7.30 -17.23 13.09
C PRO A 155 -6.76 -15.80 13.21
N ILE A 156 -5.54 -15.56 12.73
CA ILE A 156 -4.92 -14.22 12.74
C ILE A 156 -5.76 -13.23 11.91
N PHE A 157 -6.28 -13.65 10.76
CA PHE A 157 -7.15 -12.81 9.94
C PHE A 157 -8.43 -12.46 10.69
N GLY A 158 -9.06 -13.45 11.33
CA GLY A 158 -10.24 -13.24 12.16
C GLY A 158 -9.99 -12.22 13.28
N GLU A 159 -8.87 -12.35 14.00
CA GLU A 159 -8.48 -11.42 15.06
C GLU A 159 -8.26 -9.99 14.57
N ILE A 160 -7.61 -9.83 13.40
CA ILE A 160 -7.41 -8.51 12.80
C ILE A 160 -8.76 -7.90 12.41
N LEU A 161 -9.61 -8.65 11.71
CA LEU A 161 -10.90 -8.17 11.24
C LEU A 161 -11.83 -7.80 12.41
N ASP A 162 -11.88 -8.63 13.46
CA ASP A 162 -12.70 -8.37 14.67
C ASP A 162 -12.28 -7.08 15.38
N ARG A 163 -10.99 -6.72 15.32
CA ARG A 163 -10.48 -5.47 15.89
C ARG A 163 -10.97 -4.22 15.16
N TYR A 164 -11.15 -4.30 13.84
CA TYR A 164 -11.35 -3.12 12.99
C TYR A 164 -12.74 -3.03 12.35
N CYS A 165 -13.49 -4.13 12.27
CA CYS A 165 -14.75 -4.20 11.54
C CYS A 165 -15.95 -4.45 12.46
N ASP A 166 -17.07 -3.77 12.18
CA ASP A 166 -18.33 -3.96 12.90
C ASP A 166 -19.08 -5.22 12.45
N MET A 167 -18.78 -5.70 11.24
CA MET A 167 -19.37 -6.90 10.66
C MET A 167 -18.36 -7.61 9.76
N ILE A 168 -18.28 -8.93 9.90
CA ILE A 168 -17.44 -9.79 9.08
C ILE A 168 -18.36 -10.78 8.37
N ILE A 169 -18.31 -10.77 7.03
CA ILE A 169 -18.98 -11.73 6.17
C ILE A 169 -17.91 -12.67 5.64
N LEU A 170 -17.92 -13.90 6.17
CA LEU A 170 -17.04 -14.95 5.69
C LEU A 170 -17.65 -15.62 4.46
N THR A 171 -16.86 -15.69 3.39
CA THR A 171 -17.22 -16.34 2.13
C THR A 171 -16.10 -17.29 1.70
N GLU A 172 -16.37 -18.07 0.66
CA GLU A 172 -15.36 -18.84 -0.05
C GLU A 172 -14.38 -17.90 -0.78
N ASP A 173 -13.09 -18.16 -0.64
CA ASP A 173 -12.00 -17.61 -1.46
C ASP A 173 -11.18 -18.81 -1.93
N ASP A 174 -11.18 -19.07 -3.23
CA ASP A 174 -10.45 -20.17 -3.89
C ASP A 174 -10.51 -21.49 -3.07
N SER A 175 -11.68 -22.16 -3.01
CA SER A 175 -11.84 -23.40 -2.22
C SER A 175 -10.88 -24.51 -2.62
N ARG A 176 -10.44 -24.49 -3.87
CA ARG A 176 -9.63 -25.54 -4.51
C ARG A 176 -10.29 -26.93 -4.45
N GLY A 177 -11.61 -26.98 -4.29
CA GLY A 177 -12.44 -28.20 -4.27
C GLY A 177 -12.67 -28.80 -2.89
#